data_AF-A0A6N2MD57-F1
#
_entry.id   AF-A0A6N2MD57-F1
#
_cell.length_a   1.000
_cell.length_b   1.000
_cell.length_c   1.000
_cell.angle_alpha   90.00
_cell.angle_beta   90.00
_cell.angle_gamma   90.00
#
_symmetry.space_group_name_H-M   'P 1'
#
loop_
_entity.id
_entity.type
_entity.pdbx_description
1 polymer ?
#
loop_
_entity_poly.entity_id
_entity_poly.type
_entity_poly.pdbx_seq_one_letter_code
_entity_poly.pdbx_strand_id
1 'polypeptide(L)'
;MKATLELEIKELRTELEKERSKSAKIQIKLQEEQSINKSFQDELRILNMDHHKTSVDVSKIHNELNDKTSEIRRLQIELSRREDEDPNVSLKSLKGVIATLEKENANLKMAKIELEAALKRSKNSSPNKTSPDGEVDSTTSPRKEEMELLLQKLEGDLKETRHEKDKALQQLARLKQHLLEKESEESEKMDEDSKIIEELRQSNEYQKAQILHLEKALKQAIAGQEEVRMMNSNEIQKSKEMIEDLNKKLANCMSTIESKNVELLNLQTALGQYFAEVEAKEYLEQQLALTREESAKRFQLLKEAEIGIQESKREKEEILAKLSDVERKFAEGKSRVNKLEEDNAKLRRAVEQSMSRLNRMSMDSDFLVDRRIVIKLLVTYFQRNYSKEVLDLMVRMLGFSDEDKQRIGVAQQGGKGVVRGVLGLPGRLVGGILGGSAAGVQMNLASDNQSFADMWVDFLLKETEEREKRVSGQDSDRPDEDSQGRSPNTTGVGSPVPNHGTSTPALSGPSLFPAPNYGSLPPRGNSPPFAHADSEFSTVPLTSLDNPSRISRLLTKH
;
A
#
# COMPACT_ATOMS: atom_id res chain seq x y z
N MET A 1 -18.02 53.35 -30.60
CA MET A 1 -17.29 54.18 -29.61
C MET A 1 -18.16 54.58 -28.42
N LYS A 2 -19.11 55.54 -28.50
CA LYS A 2 -19.94 55.87 -27.31
C LYS A 2 -20.78 54.68 -26.79
N ALA A 3 -21.57 54.05 -27.67
CA ALA A 3 -22.43 52.91 -27.30
C ALA A 3 -21.65 51.66 -26.82
N THR A 4 -20.40 51.47 -27.29
CA THR A 4 -19.53 50.37 -26.84
C THR A 4 -19.02 50.61 -25.42
N LEU A 5 -18.60 51.84 -25.09
CA LEU A 5 -18.21 52.24 -23.73
C LEU A 5 -19.41 52.14 -22.76
N GLU A 6 -20.62 52.49 -23.20
CA GLU A 6 -21.84 52.34 -22.39
C GLU A 6 -22.25 50.88 -22.12
N LEU A 7 -21.78 49.93 -22.92
CA LEU A 7 -21.97 48.49 -22.70
C LEU A 7 -20.92 47.96 -21.72
N GLU A 8 -19.65 48.26 -21.95
CA GLU A 8 -18.52 47.94 -21.07
C GLU A 8 -18.73 48.46 -19.64
N ILE A 9 -19.21 49.70 -19.48
CA ILE A 9 -19.57 50.28 -18.18
C ILE A 9 -20.73 49.53 -17.48
N LYS A 10 -21.65 48.92 -18.23
CA LYS A 10 -22.73 48.08 -17.64
C LYS A 10 -22.18 46.73 -17.19
N GLU A 11 -21.34 46.10 -18.01
CA GLU A 11 -20.71 44.81 -17.70
C GLU A 11 -19.83 44.91 -16.45
N LEU A 12 -18.97 45.93 -16.38
CA LEU A 12 -18.14 46.22 -15.19
C LEU A 12 -18.98 46.50 -13.93
N ARG A 13 -20.17 47.13 -14.07
CA ARG A 13 -21.10 47.31 -12.94
C ARG A 13 -21.72 45.99 -12.49
N THR A 14 -22.08 45.10 -13.42
CA THR A 14 -22.63 43.78 -13.05
C THR A 14 -21.59 42.89 -12.39
N GLU A 15 -20.33 42.92 -12.85
CA GLU A 15 -19.27 42.15 -12.19
C GLU A 15 -18.88 42.75 -10.83
N LEU A 16 -18.85 44.08 -10.69
CA LEU A 16 -18.63 44.75 -9.40
C LEU A 16 -19.70 44.37 -8.36
N GLU A 17 -20.97 44.31 -8.76
CA GLU A 17 -22.05 43.93 -7.85
C GLU A 17 -22.05 42.42 -7.53
N LYS A 18 -21.64 41.59 -8.50
CA LYS A 18 -21.35 40.17 -8.31
C LYS A 18 -20.21 39.96 -7.30
N GLU A 19 -19.11 40.71 -7.39
CA GLU A 19 -18.02 40.69 -6.40
C GLU A 19 -18.45 41.20 -5.02
N ARG A 20 -19.25 42.27 -4.93
CA ARG A 20 -19.85 42.71 -3.67
C ARG A 20 -20.70 41.60 -3.03
N SER A 21 -21.51 40.90 -3.82
CA SER A 21 -22.31 39.78 -3.33
C SER A 21 -21.48 38.57 -2.87
N LYS A 22 -20.31 38.31 -3.50
CA LYS A 22 -19.34 37.31 -3.06
C LYS A 22 -18.68 37.73 -1.75
N SER A 23 -18.19 38.97 -1.67
CA SER A 23 -17.55 39.54 -0.49
C SER A 23 -18.47 39.51 0.74
N ALA A 24 -19.73 39.91 0.59
CA ALA A 24 -20.73 39.82 1.66
C ALA A 24 -20.96 38.36 2.14
N LYS A 25 -21.01 37.38 1.23
CA LYS A 25 -21.11 35.95 1.59
C LYS A 25 -19.88 35.43 2.33
N ILE A 26 -18.69 35.88 1.94
CA ILE A 26 -17.42 35.54 2.63
C ILE A 26 -17.40 36.18 4.03
N GLN A 27 -17.86 37.42 4.17
CA GLN A 27 -17.93 38.11 5.46
C GLN A 27 -18.91 37.43 6.43
N ILE A 28 -20.08 37.00 5.96
CA ILE A 28 -21.05 36.24 6.76
C ILE A 28 -20.42 34.92 7.22
N LYS A 29 -19.83 34.13 6.32
CA LYS A 29 -19.14 32.89 6.67
C LYS A 29 -18.01 33.09 7.68
N LEU A 30 -17.21 34.15 7.52
CA LEU A 30 -16.15 34.49 8.47
C LEU A 30 -16.71 34.82 9.87
N GLN A 31 -17.88 35.45 9.96
CA GLN A 31 -18.56 35.72 11.21
C GLN A 31 -19.17 34.44 11.83
N GLU A 32 -19.71 33.54 11.01
CA GLU A 32 -20.20 32.21 11.43
C GLU A 32 -19.06 31.37 12.01
N GLU A 33 -17.94 31.22 11.30
CA GLU A 33 -16.72 30.54 11.76
C GLU A 33 -16.14 31.17 13.04
N GLN A 34 -16.15 32.51 13.16
CA GLN A 34 -15.74 33.19 14.39
C GLN A 34 -16.69 32.93 15.57
N SER A 35 -17.97 32.63 15.32
CA SER A 35 -18.91 32.22 16.36
C SER A 35 -18.67 30.76 16.76
N ILE A 36 -18.49 29.87 15.77
CA ILE A 36 -18.23 28.44 15.96
C ILE A 36 -16.93 28.21 16.75
N ASN A 37 -15.86 28.92 16.39
CA ASN A 37 -14.58 28.89 17.10
C ASN A 37 -14.70 29.35 18.57
N LYS A 38 -15.56 30.34 18.88
CA LYS A 38 -15.83 30.75 20.27
C LYS A 38 -16.53 29.64 21.05
N SER A 39 -17.56 29.00 20.50
CA SER A 39 -18.21 27.86 21.15
C SER A 39 -17.24 26.70 21.39
N PHE A 40 -16.35 26.38 20.44
CA PHE A 40 -15.31 25.37 20.67
C PHE A 40 -14.31 25.77 21.75
N GLN A 41 -13.94 27.05 21.87
CA GLN A 41 -13.06 27.53 22.96
C GLN A 41 -13.75 27.49 24.34
N ASP A 42 -15.06 27.70 24.40
CA ASP A 42 -15.85 27.57 25.62
C ASP A 42 -16.06 26.09 26.01
N GLU A 43 -16.34 25.22 25.03
CA GLU A 43 -16.45 23.77 25.22
C GLU A 43 -15.12 23.15 25.67
N LEU A 44 -13.99 23.53 25.05
CA LEU A 44 -12.64 23.15 25.51
C LEU A 44 -12.36 23.60 26.95
N ARG A 45 -12.87 24.77 27.37
CA ARG A 45 -12.71 25.25 28.75
C ARG A 45 -13.49 24.39 29.74
N ILE A 46 -14.73 24.03 29.40
CA ILE A 46 -15.57 23.12 30.20
C ILE A 46 -14.90 21.74 30.30
N LEU A 47 -14.51 21.16 29.17
CA LEU A 47 -13.84 19.86 29.11
C LEU A 47 -12.54 19.83 29.92
N ASN A 48 -11.75 20.91 29.89
CA ASN A 48 -10.54 21.00 30.71
C ASN A 48 -10.85 21.13 32.22
N MET A 49 -11.94 21.80 32.60
CA MET A 49 -12.38 21.86 34.00
C MET A 49 -12.84 20.48 34.50
N ASP A 50 -13.59 19.72 33.70
CA ASP A 50 -13.99 18.35 34.04
C ASP A 50 -12.80 17.38 34.03
N HIS A 51 -11.82 17.56 33.15
CA HIS A 51 -10.56 16.82 33.17
C HIS A 51 -9.75 17.11 34.46
N HIS A 52 -9.64 18.37 34.89
CA HIS A 52 -9.03 18.70 36.18
C HIS A 52 -9.79 18.10 37.36
N LYS A 53 -11.12 18.15 37.36
CA LYS A 53 -11.97 17.57 38.41
C LYS A 53 -11.78 16.04 38.51
N THR A 54 -11.91 15.34 37.39
CA THR A 54 -11.72 13.87 37.33
C THR A 54 -10.30 13.47 37.69
N SER A 55 -9.28 14.26 37.34
CA SER A 55 -7.90 14.06 37.79
C SER A 55 -7.75 14.18 39.33
N VAL A 56 -8.41 15.17 39.95
CA VAL A 56 -8.47 15.29 41.42
C VAL A 56 -9.18 14.08 42.04
N ASP A 57 -10.34 13.67 41.52
CA ASP A 57 -11.09 12.51 42.03
C ASP A 57 -10.28 11.20 41.90
N VAL A 58 -9.58 10.99 40.77
CA VAL A 58 -8.66 9.86 40.56
C VAL A 58 -7.48 9.91 41.54
N SER A 59 -6.89 11.08 41.80
CA SER A 59 -5.81 11.23 42.78
C SER A 59 -6.27 10.88 44.20
N LYS A 60 -7.51 11.24 44.56
CA LYS A 60 -8.13 10.89 45.85
C LYS A 60 -8.35 9.38 45.99
N ILE A 61 -8.90 8.74 44.95
CA ILE A 61 -9.09 7.28 44.92
C ILE A 61 -7.73 6.55 45.00
N HIS A 62 -6.69 7.06 44.34
CA HIS A 62 -5.34 6.49 44.42
C HIS A 62 -4.75 6.55 45.84
N ASN A 63 -4.95 7.68 46.54
CA ASN A 63 -4.53 7.82 47.94
C ASN A 63 -5.31 6.86 48.87
N GLU A 64 -6.64 6.81 48.76
CA GLU A 64 -7.48 5.87 49.53
C GLU A 64 -7.09 4.41 49.29
N LEU A 65 -6.75 4.04 48.05
CA LEU A 65 -6.25 2.72 47.68
C LEU A 65 -4.86 2.43 48.30
N ASN A 66 -3.95 3.40 48.32
CA ASN A 66 -2.64 3.25 48.94
C ASN A 66 -2.73 3.13 50.47
N ASP A 67 -3.61 3.88 51.11
CA ASP A 67 -3.91 3.76 52.54
C ASP A 67 -4.48 2.37 52.87
N LYS A 68 -5.45 1.88 52.08
CA LYS A 68 -5.98 0.52 52.24
C LYS A 68 -4.94 -0.57 51.95
N THR A 69 -4.06 -0.37 50.98
CA THR A 69 -2.93 -1.28 50.70
C THR A 69 -1.89 -1.29 51.84
N SER A 70 -1.76 -0.19 52.57
CA SER A 70 -0.88 -0.08 53.74
C SER A 70 -1.53 -0.67 55.00
N GLU A 71 -2.85 -0.51 55.15
CA GLU A 71 -3.66 -1.20 56.15
C GLU A 71 -3.67 -2.73 55.98
N ILE A 72 -3.82 -3.22 54.74
CA ILE A 72 -3.72 -4.66 54.43
C ILE A 72 -2.34 -5.20 54.81
N ARG A 73 -1.24 -4.50 54.46
CA ARG A 73 0.11 -4.91 54.86
C ARG A 73 0.31 -4.90 56.39
N ARG A 74 -0.23 -3.90 57.09
CA ARG A 74 -0.24 -3.84 58.57
C ARG A 74 -0.98 -5.03 59.18
N LEU A 75 -2.15 -5.37 58.63
CA LEU A 75 -2.96 -6.51 59.08
C LEU A 75 -2.31 -7.86 58.76
N GLN A 76 -1.62 -7.99 57.62
CA GLN A 76 -0.85 -9.19 57.29
C GLN A 76 0.30 -9.40 58.28
N ILE A 77 1.06 -8.35 58.61
CA ILE A 77 2.14 -8.43 59.62
C ILE A 77 1.56 -8.83 60.99
N GLU A 78 0.44 -8.24 61.42
CA GLU A 78 -0.23 -8.61 62.68
C GLU A 78 -0.81 -10.03 62.66
N LEU A 79 -1.22 -10.54 61.49
CA LEU A 79 -1.72 -11.92 61.36
C LEU A 79 -0.56 -12.92 61.43
N SER A 80 0.52 -12.71 60.68
CA SER A 80 1.74 -13.53 60.79
C SER A 80 2.32 -13.49 62.20
N ARG A 81 2.31 -12.32 62.88
CA ARG A 81 2.72 -12.20 64.29
C ARG A 81 1.90 -13.09 65.23
N ARG A 82 0.62 -13.36 64.93
CA ARG A 82 -0.24 -14.29 65.69
C ARG A 82 -0.12 -15.76 65.24
N GLU A 83 0.37 -16.00 64.03
CA GLU A 83 0.70 -17.33 63.52
C GLU A 83 2.05 -17.82 64.08
N ASP A 84 2.99 -16.88 64.27
CA ASP A 84 4.28 -17.07 64.97
C ASP A 84 4.12 -17.12 66.51
N GLU A 85 3.03 -16.59 67.08
CA GLU A 85 2.66 -16.78 68.49
C GLU A 85 2.23 -18.23 68.75
N ASP A 86 3.23 -19.12 68.87
CA ASP A 86 3.12 -20.58 69.07
C ASP A 86 1.80 -20.96 69.79
N PRO A 87 0.80 -21.55 69.08
CA PRO A 87 -0.50 -21.83 69.68
C PRO A 87 -0.39 -22.82 70.86
N ASN A 88 0.71 -23.58 70.90
CA ASN A 88 1.08 -24.44 72.02
C ASN A 88 1.37 -23.63 73.30
N VAL A 89 1.62 -22.31 73.29
CA VAL A 89 1.71 -21.46 74.50
C VAL A 89 0.33 -21.31 75.16
N SER A 90 -0.67 -20.90 74.40
CA SER A 90 -2.07 -20.83 74.87
C SER A 90 -2.64 -22.21 75.19
N LEU A 91 -2.21 -23.26 74.48
CA LEU A 91 -2.59 -24.64 74.77
C LEU A 91 -1.85 -25.18 76.01
N LYS A 92 -0.57 -24.83 76.24
CA LYS A 92 0.19 -25.14 77.47
C LYS A 92 -0.41 -24.45 78.69
N SER A 93 -0.81 -23.18 78.59
CA SER A 93 -1.42 -22.46 79.72
C SER A 93 -2.79 -23.07 80.08
N LEU A 94 -3.65 -23.32 79.08
CA LEU A 94 -4.92 -24.03 79.28
C LEU A 94 -4.73 -25.45 79.84
N LYS A 95 -3.75 -26.20 79.33
CA LYS A 95 -3.39 -27.54 79.83
C LYS A 95 -2.83 -27.50 81.25
N GLY A 96 -2.12 -26.43 81.62
CA GLY A 96 -1.67 -26.17 82.99
C GLY A 96 -2.85 -25.94 83.93
N VAL A 97 -3.83 -25.11 83.53
CA VAL A 97 -5.08 -24.88 84.27
C VAL A 97 -5.87 -26.18 84.44
N ILE A 98 -6.00 -26.98 83.38
CA ILE A 98 -6.64 -28.30 83.45
C ILE A 98 -5.92 -29.21 84.47
N ALA A 99 -4.59 -29.31 84.40
CA ALA A 99 -3.83 -30.13 85.36
C ALA A 99 -3.94 -29.65 86.81
N THR A 100 -4.08 -28.34 87.06
CA THR A 100 -4.38 -27.83 88.42
C THR A 100 -5.78 -28.21 88.89
N LEU A 101 -6.79 -28.12 88.02
CA LEU A 101 -8.18 -28.49 88.34
C LEU A 101 -8.33 -30.01 88.55
N GLU A 102 -7.63 -30.84 87.78
CA GLU A 102 -7.58 -32.30 87.97
C GLU A 102 -6.98 -32.66 89.34
N LYS A 103 -5.88 -32.00 89.73
CA LYS A 103 -5.24 -32.18 91.04
C LYS A 103 -6.15 -31.72 92.19
N GLU A 104 -6.84 -30.59 92.03
CA GLU A 104 -7.78 -30.08 93.02
C GLU A 104 -8.99 -31.01 93.19
N ASN A 105 -9.57 -31.49 92.09
CA ASN A 105 -10.66 -32.46 92.10
C ASN A 105 -10.26 -33.80 92.77
N ALA A 106 -9.02 -34.26 92.53
CA ALA A 106 -8.47 -35.41 93.26
C ALA A 106 -8.34 -35.16 94.78
N ASN A 107 -7.86 -33.98 95.19
CA ASN A 107 -7.78 -33.59 96.60
C ASN A 107 -9.17 -33.52 97.26
N LEU A 108 -10.14 -32.87 96.60
CA LEU A 108 -11.54 -32.78 97.08
C LEU A 108 -12.19 -34.16 97.22
N LYS A 109 -11.89 -35.09 96.29
CA LYS A 109 -12.34 -36.48 96.37
C LYS A 109 -11.75 -37.22 97.57
N MET A 110 -10.48 -37.00 97.89
CA MET A 110 -9.85 -37.57 99.10
C MET A 110 -10.43 -36.97 100.39
N ALA A 111 -10.55 -35.64 100.47
CA ALA A 111 -11.14 -34.96 101.62
C ALA A 111 -12.60 -35.39 101.88
N LYS A 112 -13.38 -35.64 100.81
CA LYS A 112 -14.72 -36.21 100.92
C LYS A 112 -14.72 -37.61 101.54
N ILE A 113 -13.80 -38.49 101.13
CA ILE A 113 -13.68 -39.85 101.69
C ILE A 113 -13.28 -39.80 103.18
N GLU A 114 -12.36 -38.91 103.53
CA GLU A 114 -11.93 -38.69 104.92
C GLU A 114 -13.06 -38.16 105.81
N LEU A 115 -13.82 -37.16 105.35
CA LEU A 115 -14.99 -36.64 106.05
C LEU A 115 -16.11 -37.69 106.18
N GLU A 116 -16.34 -38.53 105.16
CA GLU A 116 -17.31 -39.61 105.24
C GLU A 116 -16.88 -40.70 106.25
N ALA A 117 -15.57 -40.98 106.34
CA ALA A 117 -15.01 -41.87 107.35
C ALA A 117 -15.09 -41.26 108.77
N ALA A 118 -14.82 -39.96 108.93
CA ALA A 118 -14.97 -39.23 110.19
C ALA A 118 -16.42 -39.21 110.68
N LEU A 119 -17.38 -38.97 109.77
CA LEU A 119 -18.81 -39.02 110.06
C LEU A 119 -19.27 -40.42 110.50
N LYS A 120 -18.80 -41.48 109.82
CA LYS A 120 -19.05 -42.88 110.22
C LYS A 120 -18.41 -43.22 111.57
N ARG A 121 -17.26 -42.63 111.91
CA ARG A 121 -16.59 -42.80 113.22
C ARG A 121 -17.36 -42.10 114.34
N SER A 122 -17.77 -40.85 114.11
CA SER A 122 -18.62 -40.07 115.01
C SER A 122 -19.94 -40.78 115.34
N LYS A 123 -20.60 -41.35 114.32
CA LYS A 123 -21.85 -42.11 114.47
C LYS A 123 -21.72 -43.37 115.34
N ASN A 124 -20.51 -43.86 115.60
CA ASN A 124 -20.24 -45.08 116.35
C ASN A 124 -19.71 -44.83 117.78
N SER A 125 -19.59 -43.57 118.23
CA SER A 125 -19.07 -43.23 119.57
C SER A 125 -20.08 -42.42 120.39
N SER A 126 -20.97 -43.09 121.13
CA SER A 126 -21.90 -42.47 122.07
C SER A 126 -22.02 -43.30 123.37
N PRO A 127 -21.33 -42.90 124.46
CA PRO A 127 -21.41 -43.57 125.76
C PRO A 127 -22.56 -42.98 126.59
N ASN A 128 -23.35 -43.84 127.23
CA ASN A 128 -24.53 -43.41 127.98
C ASN A 128 -24.21 -43.15 129.47
N LYS A 129 -24.56 -41.94 129.91
CA LYS A 129 -24.85 -41.45 131.28
C LYS A 129 -24.64 -42.37 132.51
N THR A 130 -23.74 -41.91 133.39
CA THR A 130 -23.98 -41.55 134.82
C THR A 130 -24.99 -42.36 135.65
N SER A 131 -24.51 -43.13 136.64
CA SER A 131 -24.46 -42.73 138.08
C SER A 131 -24.41 -43.94 139.03
N PRO A 132 -23.82 -43.80 140.25
CA PRO A 132 -23.83 -44.82 141.29
C PRO A 132 -24.98 -44.64 142.30
N ASP A 133 -25.26 -45.69 143.09
CA ASP A 133 -25.95 -45.62 144.39
C ASP A 133 -25.33 -46.67 145.35
N GLY A 134 -25.51 -46.54 146.67
CA GLY A 134 -24.62 -47.13 147.68
C GLY A 134 -25.17 -48.27 148.55
N GLU A 135 -24.31 -48.77 149.46
CA GLU A 135 -24.58 -49.56 150.69
C GLU A 135 -23.47 -49.20 151.72
N VAL A 136 -23.73 -48.82 152.99
CA VAL A 136 -24.11 -49.64 154.19
C VAL A 136 -22.92 -50.48 154.70
N ASP A 137 -22.37 -50.28 155.92
CA ASP A 137 -22.94 -50.69 157.23
C ASP A 137 -22.12 -50.16 158.47
N SER A 138 -22.71 -50.21 159.68
CA SER A 138 -22.15 -50.49 161.05
C SER A 138 -20.88 -49.78 161.59
N THR A 139 -20.69 -49.43 162.89
CA THR A 139 -21.30 -49.92 164.17
C THR A 139 -21.14 -48.92 165.36
N THR A 140 -22.09 -48.95 166.31
CA THR A 140 -21.95 -48.77 167.80
C THR A 140 -21.28 -47.53 168.45
N SER A 141 -22.10 -46.55 168.85
CA SER A 141 -22.31 -45.95 170.21
C SER A 141 -21.09 -45.69 171.14
N PRO A 142 -20.96 -44.49 171.78
CA PRO A 142 -22.02 -43.96 172.66
C PRO A 142 -22.29 -42.43 172.73
N ARG A 143 -23.46 -42.04 172.27
CA ARG A 143 -24.58 -41.53 173.09
C ARG A 143 -24.27 -40.38 174.08
N LYS A 144 -23.63 -39.30 173.61
CA LYS A 144 -24.20 -37.94 173.73
C LYS A 144 -23.49 -36.96 172.80
N GLU A 145 -22.17 -36.97 172.83
CA GLU A 145 -21.30 -36.19 171.93
C GLU A 145 -21.55 -36.61 170.47
N GLU A 146 -21.81 -37.90 170.22
CA GLU A 146 -22.25 -38.40 168.89
C GLU A 146 -23.47 -37.66 168.34
N MET A 147 -24.43 -37.25 169.17
CA MET A 147 -25.64 -36.55 168.70
C MET A 147 -25.34 -35.09 168.34
N GLU A 148 -24.40 -34.46 169.05
CA GLU A 148 -23.95 -33.10 168.79
C GLU A 148 -22.99 -33.06 167.57
N LEU A 149 -22.12 -34.07 167.43
CA LEU A 149 -21.32 -34.34 166.24
C LEU A 149 -22.19 -34.71 165.02
N LEU A 150 -23.27 -35.48 165.18
CA LEU A 150 -24.20 -35.78 164.09
C LEU A 150 -25.02 -34.54 163.69
N LEU A 151 -25.41 -33.68 164.63
CA LEU A 151 -26.03 -32.39 164.31
C LEU A 151 -25.05 -31.45 163.62
N GLN A 152 -23.80 -31.36 164.10
CA GLN A 152 -22.75 -30.55 163.49
C GLN A 152 -22.34 -31.07 162.10
N LYS A 153 -22.33 -32.41 161.92
CA LYS A 153 -22.15 -33.05 160.62
C LYS A 153 -23.33 -32.75 159.70
N LEU A 154 -24.57 -32.99 160.13
CA LEU A 154 -25.76 -32.68 159.33
C LEU A 154 -25.85 -31.20 158.98
N GLU A 155 -25.42 -30.28 159.86
CA GLU A 155 -25.34 -28.86 159.53
C GLU A 155 -24.17 -28.55 158.57
N GLY A 156 -23.06 -29.30 158.64
CA GLY A 156 -21.99 -29.32 157.66
C GLY A 156 -22.48 -29.77 156.28
N ASP A 157 -23.04 -30.98 156.19
CA ASP A 157 -23.64 -31.58 155.01
C ASP A 157 -24.74 -30.65 154.41
N LEU A 158 -25.53 -29.97 155.25
CA LEU A 158 -26.56 -29.01 154.83
C LEU A 158 -25.97 -27.67 154.35
N LYS A 159 -24.83 -27.22 154.90
CA LYS A 159 -24.08 -26.07 154.38
C LYS A 159 -23.35 -26.41 153.08
N GLU A 160 -22.81 -27.62 152.96
CA GLU A 160 -22.14 -28.11 151.76
C GLU A 160 -23.14 -28.29 150.62
N THR A 161 -24.24 -29.03 150.82
CA THR A 161 -25.31 -29.15 149.80
C THR A 161 -25.95 -27.80 149.43
N ARG A 162 -26.04 -26.83 150.35
CA ARG A 162 -26.42 -25.44 149.99
C ARG A 162 -25.36 -24.79 149.08
N HIS A 163 -24.09 -24.89 149.43
CA HIS A 163 -22.97 -24.33 148.68
C HIS A 163 -22.80 -24.99 147.30
N GLU A 164 -23.04 -26.30 147.18
CA GLU A 164 -23.12 -27.03 145.91
C GLU A 164 -24.33 -26.61 145.09
N LYS A 165 -25.52 -26.50 145.69
CA LYS A 165 -26.72 -25.99 145.04
C LYS A 165 -26.51 -24.55 144.55
N ASP A 166 -25.79 -23.70 145.30
CA ASP A 166 -25.44 -22.34 144.87
C ASP A 166 -24.37 -22.33 143.76
N LYS A 167 -23.37 -23.22 143.79
CA LYS A 167 -22.45 -23.46 142.66
C LYS A 167 -23.21 -23.92 141.40
N ALA A 168 -24.15 -24.85 141.54
CA ALA A 168 -24.96 -25.36 140.44
C ALA A 168 -25.88 -24.27 139.88
N LEU A 169 -26.45 -23.40 140.71
CA LEU A 169 -27.21 -22.22 140.27
C LEU A 169 -26.31 -21.21 139.53
N GLN A 170 -25.06 -20.98 139.98
CA GLN A 170 -24.10 -20.14 139.27
C GLN A 170 -23.67 -20.75 137.92
N GLN A 171 -23.45 -22.06 137.86
CA GLN A 171 -23.16 -22.78 136.60
C GLN A 171 -24.36 -22.75 135.65
N LEU A 172 -25.58 -22.94 136.15
CA LEU A 172 -26.82 -22.83 135.38
C LEU A 172 -27.03 -21.40 134.85
N ALA A 173 -26.71 -20.37 135.65
CA ALA A 173 -26.76 -18.97 135.22
C ALA A 173 -25.74 -18.70 134.10
N ARG A 174 -24.49 -19.17 134.24
CA ARG A 174 -23.46 -19.06 133.19
C ARG A 174 -23.85 -19.82 131.91
N LEU A 175 -24.42 -21.01 132.03
CA LEU A 175 -24.87 -21.80 130.87
C LEU A 175 -26.05 -21.13 130.16
N LYS A 176 -27.00 -20.55 130.91
CA LYS A 176 -28.09 -19.75 130.33
C LYS A 176 -27.57 -18.49 129.63
N GLN A 177 -26.62 -17.80 130.25
CA GLN A 177 -26.00 -16.61 129.67
C GLN A 177 -25.27 -16.96 128.36
N HIS A 178 -24.42 -18.00 128.36
CA HIS A 178 -23.74 -18.48 127.15
C HIS A 178 -24.72 -18.99 126.07
N LEU A 179 -25.84 -19.62 126.45
CA LEU A 179 -26.87 -20.01 125.48
C LEU A 179 -27.54 -18.78 124.85
N LEU A 180 -27.85 -17.75 125.64
CA LEU A 180 -28.43 -16.50 125.17
C LEU A 180 -27.43 -15.71 124.29
N GLU A 181 -26.16 -15.64 124.69
CA GLU A 181 -25.07 -15.03 123.91
C GLU A 181 -24.90 -15.72 122.55
N LYS A 182 -24.92 -17.07 122.54
CA LYS A 182 -24.89 -17.83 121.28
C LYS A 182 -26.16 -17.65 120.45
N GLU A 183 -27.33 -17.55 121.07
CA GLU A 183 -28.60 -17.28 120.38
C GLU A 183 -28.58 -15.89 119.73
N SER A 184 -28.00 -14.87 120.39
CA SER A 184 -27.77 -13.56 119.77
C SER A 184 -26.71 -13.59 118.66
N GLU A 185 -25.58 -14.29 118.83
CA GLU A 185 -24.53 -14.43 117.80
C GLU A 185 -25.07 -15.16 116.55
N GLU A 186 -25.88 -16.19 116.75
CA GLU A 186 -26.55 -16.94 115.68
C GLU A 186 -27.65 -16.10 115.00
N SER A 187 -28.33 -15.22 115.75
CA SER A 187 -29.29 -14.25 115.18
C SER A 187 -28.62 -13.14 114.38
N GLU A 188 -27.56 -12.51 114.90
CA GLU A 188 -26.78 -11.49 114.20
C GLU A 188 -26.18 -12.06 112.91
N LYS A 189 -25.67 -13.30 112.95
CA LYS A 189 -25.21 -14.01 111.75
C LYS A 189 -26.36 -14.27 110.75
N MET A 190 -27.57 -14.63 111.20
CA MET A 190 -28.72 -14.80 110.30
C MET A 190 -29.13 -13.49 109.63
N ASP A 191 -29.02 -12.35 110.32
CA ASP A 191 -29.27 -11.03 109.75
C ASP A 191 -28.17 -10.62 108.74
N GLU A 192 -26.89 -10.91 109.02
CA GLU A 192 -25.78 -10.73 108.07
C GLU A 192 -25.93 -11.62 106.82
N ASP A 193 -26.20 -12.92 106.99
CA ASP A 193 -26.46 -13.85 105.88
C ASP A 193 -27.65 -13.36 105.04
N SER A 194 -28.72 -12.90 105.69
CA SER A 194 -29.93 -12.36 105.01
C SER A 194 -29.62 -11.10 104.20
N LYS A 195 -28.79 -10.20 104.75
CA LYS A 195 -28.32 -9.01 104.05
C LYS A 195 -27.47 -9.36 102.83
N ILE A 196 -26.53 -10.30 102.96
CA ILE A 196 -25.70 -10.79 101.86
C ILE A 196 -26.57 -11.43 100.75
N ILE A 197 -27.57 -12.23 101.12
CA ILE A 197 -28.51 -12.83 100.17
C ILE A 197 -29.28 -11.75 99.40
N GLU A 198 -29.68 -10.66 100.05
CA GLU A 198 -30.43 -9.58 99.41
C GLU A 198 -29.54 -8.68 98.52
N GLU A 199 -28.31 -8.36 98.95
CA GLU A 199 -27.30 -7.71 98.10
C GLU A 199 -26.99 -8.55 96.83
N LEU A 200 -26.88 -9.88 96.98
CA LEU A 200 -26.69 -10.81 95.85
C LEU A 200 -27.92 -10.87 94.92
N ARG A 201 -29.15 -10.81 95.45
CA ARG A 201 -30.38 -10.71 94.62
C ARG A 201 -30.42 -9.43 93.81
N GLN A 202 -30.14 -8.29 94.44
CA GLN A 202 -30.14 -6.97 93.77
C GLN A 202 -29.06 -6.90 92.69
N SER A 203 -27.86 -7.42 92.97
CA SER A 203 -26.79 -7.57 91.98
C SER A 203 -27.21 -8.48 90.81
N ASN A 204 -27.85 -9.62 91.09
CA ASN A 204 -28.32 -10.53 90.04
C ASN A 204 -29.46 -9.93 89.19
N GLU A 205 -30.37 -9.17 89.78
CA GLU A 205 -31.46 -8.51 89.04
C GLU A 205 -30.94 -7.34 88.19
N TYR A 206 -29.97 -6.58 88.69
CA TYR A 206 -29.23 -5.59 87.89
C TYR A 206 -28.52 -6.25 86.69
N GLN A 207 -27.85 -7.38 86.89
CA GLN A 207 -27.20 -8.15 85.82
C GLN A 207 -28.22 -8.64 84.78
N LYS A 208 -29.39 -9.17 85.18
CA LYS A 208 -30.47 -9.54 84.25
C LYS A 208 -30.95 -8.35 83.43
N ALA A 209 -31.18 -7.19 84.07
CA ALA A 209 -31.60 -5.97 83.38
C ALA A 209 -30.55 -5.49 82.36
N GLN A 210 -29.26 -5.58 82.72
CA GLN A 210 -28.15 -5.26 81.82
C GLN A 210 -28.08 -6.24 80.63
N ILE A 211 -28.23 -7.55 80.86
CA ILE A 211 -28.27 -8.58 79.82
C ILE A 211 -29.45 -8.33 78.86
N LEU A 212 -30.66 -8.08 79.39
CA LEU A 212 -31.85 -7.81 78.59
C LEU A 212 -31.69 -6.53 77.74
N HIS A 213 -31.07 -5.48 78.29
CA HIS A 213 -30.72 -4.28 77.54
C HIS A 213 -29.73 -4.56 76.41
N LEU A 214 -28.65 -5.31 76.68
CA LEU A 214 -27.66 -5.70 75.68
C LEU A 214 -28.26 -6.61 74.59
N GLU A 215 -29.13 -7.56 74.95
CA GLU A 215 -29.88 -8.37 74.00
C GLU A 215 -30.77 -7.53 73.09
N LYS A 216 -31.47 -6.52 73.65
CA LYS A 216 -32.33 -5.63 72.87
C LYS A 216 -31.51 -4.78 71.90
N ALA A 217 -30.39 -4.23 72.35
CA ALA A 217 -29.45 -3.48 71.52
C ALA A 217 -28.86 -4.35 70.40
N LEU A 218 -28.47 -5.60 70.70
CA LEU A 218 -27.95 -6.56 69.74
C LEU A 218 -29.01 -6.95 68.70
N LYS A 219 -30.26 -7.21 69.11
CA LYS A 219 -31.38 -7.49 68.20
C LYS A 219 -31.66 -6.30 67.26
N GLN A 220 -31.59 -5.07 67.78
CA GLN A 220 -31.72 -3.85 66.97
C GLN A 220 -30.55 -3.64 66.01
N ALA A 221 -29.31 -3.92 66.44
CA ALA A 221 -28.12 -3.81 65.60
C ALA A 221 -28.14 -4.83 64.44
N ILE A 222 -28.57 -6.06 64.70
CA ILE A 222 -28.75 -7.10 63.67
C ILE A 222 -29.83 -6.67 62.65
N ALA A 223 -30.96 -6.12 63.11
CA ALA A 223 -32.01 -5.63 62.23
C ALA A 223 -31.53 -4.48 61.31
N GLY A 224 -30.81 -3.50 61.86
CA GLY A 224 -30.20 -2.42 61.06
C GLY A 224 -29.11 -2.92 60.10
N GLN A 225 -28.34 -3.94 60.49
CA GLN A 225 -27.35 -4.57 59.61
C GLN A 225 -28.02 -5.31 58.44
N GLU A 226 -29.17 -5.95 58.66
CA GLU A 226 -29.98 -6.56 57.59
C GLU A 226 -30.55 -5.48 56.64
N GLU A 227 -31.10 -4.39 57.17
CA GLU A 227 -31.62 -3.29 56.37
C GLU A 227 -30.54 -2.67 55.48
N VAL A 228 -29.35 -2.40 56.02
CA VAL A 228 -28.19 -1.92 55.25
C VAL A 228 -27.71 -2.95 54.22
N ARG A 229 -27.71 -4.25 54.55
CA ARG A 229 -27.39 -5.33 53.60
C ARG A 229 -28.38 -5.39 52.43
N MET A 230 -29.68 -5.27 52.72
CA MET A 230 -30.74 -5.27 51.70
C MET A 230 -30.67 -4.01 50.81
N MET A 231 -30.46 -2.82 51.40
CA MET A 231 -30.25 -1.59 50.62
C MET A 231 -29.03 -1.70 49.70
N ASN A 232 -27.89 -2.17 50.22
CA ASN A 232 -26.68 -2.36 49.42
C ASN A 232 -26.88 -3.38 48.30
N SER A 233 -27.54 -4.52 48.58
CA SER A 233 -27.86 -5.53 47.55
C SER A 233 -28.76 -4.97 46.44
N ASN A 234 -29.72 -4.10 46.79
CA ASN A 234 -30.57 -3.44 45.81
C ASN A 234 -29.79 -2.42 44.95
N GLU A 235 -28.86 -1.67 45.52
CA GLU A 235 -28.05 -0.71 44.76
C GLU A 235 -26.99 -1.39 43.88
N ILE A 236 -26.42 -2.51 44.35
CA ILE A 236 -25.58 -3.41 43.54
C ILE A 236 -26.37 -3.98 42.35
N GLN A 237 -27.64 -4.34 42.54
CA GLN A 237 -28.49 -4.82 41.45
C GLN A 237 -28.82 -3.72 40.44
N LYS A 238 -29.23 -2.52 40.88
CA LYS A 238 -29.47 -1.36 39.98
C LYS A 238 -28.23 -0.97 39.17
N SER A 239 -27.07 -0.90 39.82
CA SER A 239 -25.81 -0.54 39.15
C SER A 239 -25.37 -1.61 38.16
N LYS A 240 -25.58 -2.90 38.47
CA LYS A 240 -25.41 -4.01 37.53
C LYS A 240 -26.35 -3.92 36.33
N GLU A 241 -27.63 -3.60 36.53
CA GLU A 241 -28.60 -3.37 35.46
C GLU A 241 -28.20 -2.19 34.57
N MET A 242 -27.76 -1.08 35.17
CA MET A 242 -27.23 0.07 34.43
C MET A 242 -25.97 -0.26 33.61
N ILE A 243 -25.05 -1.06 34.16
CA ILE A 243 -23.86 -1.55 33.46
C ILE A 243 -24.25 -2.43 32.26
N GLU A 244 -25.21 -3.35 32.42
CA GLU A 244 -25.69 -4.19 31.32
C GLU A 244 -26.34 -3.36 30.21
N ASP A 245 -27.15 -2.37 30.58
CA ASP A 245 -27.83 -1.48 29.65
C ASP A 245 -26.85 -0.54 28.91
N LEU A 246 -25.72 -0.17 29.56
CA LEU A 246 -24.60 0.55 28.93
C LEU A 246 -23.76 -0.37 28.03
N ASN A 247 -23.48 -1.61 28.43
CA ASN A 247 -22.79 -2.61 27.61
C ASN A 247 -23.58 -2.90 26.32
N LYS A 248 -24.91 -3.02 26.43
CA LYS A 248 -25.82 -3.20 25.29
C LYS A 248 -25.81 -2.00 24.34
N LYS A 249 -25.79 -0.77 24.87
CA LYS A 249 -25.62 0.46 24.07
C LYS A 249 -24.25 0.48 23.37
N LEU A 250 -23.17 0.14 24.07
CA LEU A 250 -21.82 0.04 23.52
C LEU A 250 -21.73 -1.01 22.40
N ALA A 251 -22.31 -2.21 22.59
CA ALA A 251 -22.37 -3.25 21.57
C ALA A 251 -23.13 -2.80 20.30
N ASN A 252 -24.25 -2.10 20.47
CA ASN A 252 -25.00 -1.52 19.35
C ASN A 252 -24.18 -0.45 18.60
N CYS A 253 -23.46 0.42 19.32
CA CYS A 253 -22.57 1.41 18.72
C CYS A 253 -21.42 0.74 17.95
N MET A 254 -20.77 -0.26 18.53
CA MET A 254 -19.70 -1.03 17.87
C MET A 254 -20.20 -1.74 16.60
N SER A 255 -21.38 -2.36 16.65
CA SER A 255 -22.01 -2.99 15.47
C SER A 255 -22.35 -1.95 14.38
N THR A 256 -22.76 -0.75 14.78
CA THR A 256 -23.03 0.35 13.84
C THR A 256 -21.75 0.88 13.20
N ILE A 257 -20.68 1.04 13.98
CA ILE A 257 -19.34 1.42 13.49
C ILE A 257 -18.84 0.37 12.50
N GLU A 258 -18.95 -0.92 12.81
CA GLU A 258 -18.49 -1.99 11.92
C GLU A 258 -19.29 -2.05 10.61
N SER A 259 -20.61 -1.84 10.66
CA SER A 259 -21.42 -1.65 9.45
C SER A 259 -20.92 -0.48 8.60
N LYS A 260 -20.51 0.64 9.22
CA LYS A 260 -19.95 1.80 8.50
C LYS A 260 -18.53 1.56 7.99
N ASN A 261 -17.70 0.78 8.68
CA ASN A 261 -16.40 0.34 8.17
C ASN A 261 -16.57 -0.49 6.88
N VAL A 262 -17.54 -1.41 6.86
CA VAL A 262 -17.87 -2.21 5.66
C VAL A 262 -18.43 -1.35 4.53
N GLU A 263 -19.33 -0.40 4.82
CA GLU A 263 -19.81 0.58 3.82
C GLU A 263 -18.68 1.42 3.22
N LEU A 264 -17.74 1.90 4.05
CA LEU A 264 -16.58 2.68 3.59
C LEU A 264 -15.61 1.83 2.75
N LEU A 265 -15.33 0.59 3.15
CA LEU A 265 -14.49 -0.33 2.38
C LEU A 265 -15.10 -0.69 1.03
N ASN A 266 -16.41 -0.90 0.98
CA ASN A 266 -17.15 -1.11 -0.27
C ASN A 266 -17.09 0.13 -1.17
N LEU A 267 -17.26 1.33 -0.62
CA LEU A 267 -17.17 2.59 -1.36
C LEU A 267 -15.74 2.84 -1.88
N GLN A 268 -14.71 2.57 -1.07
CA GLN A 268 -13.30 2.67 -1.48
C GLN A 268 -12.98 1.67 -2.61
N THR A 269 -13.53 0.45 -2.54
CA THR A 269 -13.39 -0.57 -3.60
C THR A 269 -14.08 -0.12 -4.89
N ALA A 270 -15.29 0.42 -4.81
CA ALA A 270 -16.01 0.97 -5.97
C ALA A 270 -15.29 2.17 -6.58
N LEU A 271 -14.74 3.08 -5.77
CA LEU A 271 -13.91 4.20 -6.26
C LEU A 271 -12.64 3.70 -6.95
N GLY A 272 -11.96 2.69 -6.42
CA GLY A 272 -10.81 2.06 -7.09
C GLY A 272 -11.17 1.44 -8.44
N GLN A 273 -12.36 0.81 -8.53
CA GLN A 273 -12.88 0.30 -9.80
C GLN A 273 -13.20 1.43 -10.80
N TYR A 274 -13.80 2.54 -10.34
CA TYR A 274 -14.05 3.71 -11.18
C TYR A 274 -12.77 4.35 -11.71
N PHE A 275 -11.71 4.47 -10.90
CA PHE A 275 -10.42 4.98 -11.39
C PHE A 275 -9.81 4.06 -12.46
N ALA A 276 -9.84 2.74 -12.24
CA ALA A 276 -9.38 1.77 -13.24
C ALA A 276 -10.22 1.79 -14.55
N GLU A 277 -11.53 2.01 -14.45
CA GLU A 277 -12.40 2.19 -15.63
C GLU A 277 -12.10 3.50 -16.38
N VAL A 278 -11.81 4.59 -15.65
CA VAL A 278 -11.39 5.88 -16.25
C VAL A 278 -10.04 5.74 -16.97
N GLU A 279 -9.03 5.13 -16.35
CA GLU A 279 -7.72 4.89 -16.98
C GLU A 279 -7.85 4.01 -18.24
N ALA A 280 -8.64 2.93 -18.17
CA ALA A 280 -8.92 2.08 -19.32
C ALA A 280 -9.66 2.83 -20.44
N LYS A 281 -10.61 3.71 -20.09
CA LYS A 281 -11.33 4.56 -21.03
C LYS A 281 -10.39 5.59 -21.69
N GLU A 282 -9.50 6.23 -20.94
CA GLU A 282 -8.53 7.19 -21.48
C GLU A 282 -7.56 6.51 -22.46
N TYR A 283 -7.07 5.30 -22.12
CA TYR A 283 -6.26 4.50 -23.04
C TYR A 283 -7.02 4.16 -24.34
N LEU A 284 -8.30 3.76 -24.24
CA LEU A 284 -9.14 3.49 -25.42
C LEU A 284 -9.39 4.76 -26.25
N GLU A 285 -9.61 5.91 -25.63
CA GLU A 285 -9.77 7.20 -26.33
C GLU A 285 -8.49 7.64 -27.05
N GLN A 286 -7.31 7.39 -26.47
CA GLN A 286 -6.02 7.60 -27.13
C GLN A 286 -5.84 6.68 -28.35
N GLN A 287 -6.15 5.38 -28.22
CA GLN A 287 -6.12 4.45 -29.36
C GLN A 287 -7.13 4.83 -30.46
N LEU A 288 -8.30 5.36 -30.08
CA LEU A 288 -9.29 5.88 -31.04
C LEU A 288 -8.79 7.15 -31.74
N ALA A 289 -8.04 8.01 -31.04
CA ALA A 289 -7.42 9.20 -31.64
C ALA A 289 -6.32 8.81 -32.66
N LEU A 290 -5.42 7.90 -32.30
CA LEU A 290 -4.36 7.39 -33.18
C LEU A 290 -4.93 6.70 -34.43
N THR A 291 -5.91 5.80 -34.27
CA THR A 291 -6.55 5.12 -35.40
C THR A 291 -7.35 6.08 -36.30
N ARG A 292 -7.95 7.14 -35.75
CA ARG A 292 -8.52 8.24 -36.55
C ARG A 292 -7.45 9.00 -37.33
N GLU A 293 -6.32 9.35 -36.71
CA GLU A 293 -5.22 10.04 -37.37
C GLU A 293 -4.62 9.20 -38.51
N GLU A 294 -4.40 7.89 -38.29
CA GLU A 294 -4.01 6.96 -39.34
C GLU A 294 -5.04 6.89 -40.47
N SER A 295 -6.34 6.83 -40.15
CA SER A 295 -7.39 6.81 -41.18
C SER A 295 -7.40 8.09 -42.02
N ALA A 296 -7.13 9.25 -41.40
CA ALA A 296 -7.02 10.53 -42.08
C ALA A 296 -5.77 10.59 -42.99
N LYS A 297 -4.62 10.10 -42.52
CA LYS A 297 -3.39 9.98 -43.33
C LYS A 297 -3.61 9.07 -44.55
N ARG A 298 -4.24 7.91 -44.35
CA ARG A 298 -4.58 6.97 -45.44
C ARG A 298 -5.58 7.59 -46.43
N PHE A 299 -6.56 8.35 -45.95
CA PHE A 299 -7.51 9.08 -46.79
C PHE A 299 -6.85 10.22 -47.59
N GLN A 300 -5.89 10.93 -47.00
CA GLN A 300 -5.09 11.94 -47.72
C GLN A 300 -4.26 11.29 -48.84
N LEU A 301 -3.53 10.22 -48.57
CA LEU A 301 -2.77 9.47 -49.57
C LEU A 301 -3.67 8.93 -50.71
N LEU A 302 -4.88 8.46 -50.37
CA LEU A 302 -5.87 8.04 -51.37
C LEU A 302 -6.31 9.20 -52.27
N LYS A 303 -6.52 10.40 -51.70
CA LYS A 303 -6.89 11.60 -52.45
C LYS A 303 -5.74 12.10 -53.33
N GLU A 304 -4.50 12.03 -52.87
CA GLU A 304 -3.31 12.37 -53.65
C GLU A 304 -3.12 11.39 -54.82
N ALA A 305 -3.34 10.10 -54.60
CA ALA A 305 -3.36 9.08 -55.66
C ALA A 305 -4.47 9.31 -56.70
N GLU A 306 -5.70 9.65 -56.25
CA GLU A 306 -6.81 10.01 -57.15
C GLU A 306 -6.48 11.23 -58.02
N ILE A 307 -5.86 12.28 -57.44
CA ILE A 307 -5.41 13.46 -58.20
C ILE A 307 -4.38 13.05 -59.26
N GLY A 308 -3.38 12.25 -58.90
CA GLY A 308 -2.37 11.74 -59.84
C GLY A 308 -2.96 10.87 -60.96
N ILE A 309 -4.00 10.08 -60.66
CA ILE A 309 -4.76 9.32 -61.66
C ILE A 309 -5.50 10.26 -62.63
N GLN A 310 -6.16 11.31 -62.14
CA GLN A 310 -6.83 12.31 -62.99
C GLN A 310 -5.85 13.18 -63.80
N GLU A 311 -4.61 13.34 -63.34
CA GLU A 311 -3.54 14.03 -64.06
C GLU A 311 -2.95 13.14 -65.17
N SER A 312 -2.54 11.92 -64.85
CA SER A 312 -2.08 10.94 -65.86
C SER A 312 -3.15 10.62 -66.91
N LYS A 313 -4.43 10.63 -66.51
CA LYS A 313 -5.56 10.55 -67.45
C LYS A 313 -5.63 11.76 -68.39
N ARG A 314 -5.48 13.00 -67.87
CA ARG A 314 -5.42 14.22 -68.69
C ARG A 314 -4.25 14.19 -69.68
N GLU A 315 -3.07 13.80 -69.22
CA GLU A 315 -1.88 13.64 -70.07
C GLU A 315 -2.12 12.61 -71.19
N LYS A 316 -2.73 11.47 -70.85
CA LYS A 316 -3.11 10.44 -71.82
C LYS A 316 -4.13 10.96 -72.84
N GLU A 317 -5.13 11.73 -72.42
CA GLU A 317 -6.10 12.37 -73.31
C GLU A 317 -5.43 13.41 -74.23
N GLU A 318 -4.48 14.20 -73.72
CA GLU A 318 -3.69 15.14 -74.54
C GLU A 318 -2.76 14.42 -75.54
N ILE A 319 -2.12 13.31 -75.13
CA ILE A 319 -1.29 12.47 -76.00
C ILE A 319 -2.13 11.83 -77.10
N LEU A 320 -3.35 11.35 -76.79
CA LEU A 320 -4.29 10.82 -77.80
C LEU A 320 -4.74 11.91 -78.78
N ALA A 321 -4.99 13.15 -78.32
CA ALA A 321 -5.30 14.27 -79.19
C ALA A 321 -4.12 14.64 -80.12
N LYS A 322 -2.89 14.67 -79.59
CA LYS A 322 -1.66 14.87 -80.38
C LYS A 322 -1.44 13.75 -81.40
N LEU A 323 -1.68 12.49 -81.02
CA LEU A 323 -1.59 11.34 -81.91
C LEU A 323 -2.58 11.46 -83.07
N SER A 324 -3.84 11.80 -82.80
CA SER A 324 -4.86 11.97 -83.84
C SER A 324 -4.54 13.11 -84.82
N ASP A 325 -3.93 14.21 -84.35
CA ASP A 325 -3.46 15.28 -85.23
C ASP A 325 -2.27 14.84 -86.11
N VAL A 326 -1.34 14.03 -85.57
CA VAL A 326 -0.25 13.42 -86.35
C VAL A 326 -0.78 12.41 -87.37
N GLU A 327 -1.76 11.57 -86.99
CA GLU A 327 -2.43 10.63 -87.90
C GLU A 327 -3.13 11.36 -89.06
N ARG A 328 -3.85 12.45 -88.76
CA ARG A 328 -4.45 13.34 -89.78
C ARG A 328 -3.38 13.89 -90.73
N LYS A 329 -2.31 14.51 -90.19
CA LYS A 329 -1.21 15.08 -90.99
C LYS A 329 -0.49 14.01 -91.81
N PHE A 330 -0.37 12.79 -91.30
CA PHE A 330 0.17 11.65 -92.03
C PHE A 330 -0.76 11.17 -93.15
N ALA A 331 -2.08 11.12 -92.93
CA ALA A 331 -3.07 10.79 -93.95
C ALA A 331 -3.11 11.86 -95.08
N GLU A 332 -3.09 13.15 -94.72
CA GLU A 332 -2.95 14.26 -95.66
C GLU A 332 -1.64 14.16 -96.45
N GLY A 333 -0.52 13.93 -95.76
CA GLY A 333 0.81 13.72 -96.35
C GLY A 333 0.83 12.56 -97.34
N LYS A 334 0.25 11.42 -96.96
CA LYS A 334 0.08 10.24 -97.83
C LYS A 334 -0.79 10.57 -99.04
N SER A 335 -1.90 11.31 -98.88
CA SER A 335 -2.72 11.74 -100.02
C SER A 335 -1.95 12.65 -101.00
N ARG A 336 -1.01 13.46 -100.50
CA ARG A 336 -0.12 14.29 -101.33
C ARG A 336 0.97 13.47 -102.01
N VAL A 337 1.52 12.45 -101.35
CA VAL A 337 2.44 11.48 -101.96
C VAL A 337 1.75 10.73 -103.10
N ASN A 338 0.57 10.15 -102.86
CA ASN A 338 -0.21 9.46 -103.90
C ASN A 338 -0.46 10.35 -105.14
N LYS A 339 -0.82 11.63 -104.95
CA LYS A 339 -0.99 12.59 -106.07
C LYS A 339 0.33 12.84 -106.83
N LEU A 340 1.44 12.99 -106.11
CA LEU A 340 2.76 13.14 -106.71
C LEU A 340 3.23 11.86 -107.43
N GLU A 341 2.86 10.68 -106.95
CA GLU A 341 3.11 9.40 -107.62
C GLU A 341 2.27 9.25 -108.90
N GLU A 342 0.99 9.62 -108.86
CA GLU A 342 0.14 9.69 -110.05
C GLU A 342 0.70 10.67 -111.10
N ASP A 343 1.14 11.86 -110.68
CA ASP A 343 1.72 12.87 -111.56
C ASP A 343 3.09 12.45 -112.09
N ASN A 344 3.92 11.79 -111.27
CA ASN A 344 5.17 11.19 -111.73
C ASN A 344 4.89 10.07 -112.75
N ALA A 345 3.84 9.28 -112.58
CA ALA A 345 3.41 8.27 -113.55
C ALA A 345 2.82 8.88 -114.83
N LYS A 346 2.13 10.03 -114.76
CA LYS A 346 1.71 10.82 -115.93
C LYS A 346 2.92 11.36 -116.69
N LEU A 347 3.91 11.92 -115.98
CA LEU A 347 5.17 12.43 -116.56
C LEU A 347 6.02 11.31 -117.19
N ARG A 348 6.15 10.15 -116.53
CA ARG A 348 6.83 8.97 -117.11
C ARG A 348 6.18 8.54 -118.41
N ARG A 349 4.84 8.39 -118.44
CA ARG A 349 4.10 8.08 -119.68
C ARG A 349 4.29 9.14 -120.77
N ALA A 350 4.36 10.43 -120.42
CA ALA A 350 4.63 11.50 -121.38
C ALA A 350 6.08 11.46 -121.93
N VAL A 351 7.06 11.08 -121.10
CA VAL A 351 8.46 10.86 -121.52
C VAL A 351 8.59 9.60 -122.38
N GLU A 352 7.93 8.51 -122.02
CA GLU A 352 7.87 7.28 -122.82
C GLU A 352 7.24 7.55 -124.20
N GLN A 353 6.18 8.36 -124.26
CA GLN A 353 5.57 8.80 -125.52
C GLN A 353 6.49 9.72 -126.34
N SER A 354 7.23 10.66 -125.71
CA SER A 354 8.14 11.55 -126.44
C SER A 354 9.41 10.82 -126.92
N MET A 355 9.95 9.90 -126.13
CA MET A 355 11.01 8.97 -126.55
C MET A 355 10.54 8.05 -127.69
N SER A 356 9.32 7.51 -127.61
CA SER A 356 8.74 6.70 -128.69
C SER A 356 8.58 7.51 -129.98
N ARG A 357 8.16 8.78 -129.88
CA ARG A 357 8.09 9.69 -131.02
C ARG A 357 9.48 10.02 -131.58
N LEU A 358 10.47 10.27 -130.71
CA LEU A 358 11.85 10.57 -131.11
C LEU A 358 12.48 9.39 -131.85
N ASN A 359 12.42 8.18 -131.29
CA ASN A 359 12.94 6.97 -131.92
C ASN A 359 12.26 6.74 -133.28
N ARG A 360 10.94 6.93 -133.37
CA ARG A 360 10.20 6.79 -134.62
C ARG A 360 10.55 7.87 -135.66
N MET A 361 11.02 9.05 -135.23
CA MET A 361 11.54 10.09 -136.14
C MET A 361 13.02 9.89 -136.49
N SER A 362 13.78 9.13 -135.68
CA SER A 362 15.20 8.83 -135.91
C SER A 362 15.44 7.59 -136.76
N MET A 363 14.48 6.66 -136.85
CA MET A 363 14.63 5.45 -137.67
C MET A 363 14.46 5.70 -139.18
N ASP A 364 13.78 6.77 -139.59
CA ASP A 364 13.52 7.08 -141.00
C ASP A 364 14.64 7.90 -141.68
N SER A 365 15.60 8.47 -140.94
CA SER A 365 16.65 9.35 -141.49
C SER A 365 17.90 8.63 -142.01
N ASP A 366 18.26 7.48 -141.43
CA ASP A 366 19.64 7.02 -141.44
C ASP A 366 20.02 6.12 -142.65
N PHE A 367 19.05 5.83 -143.53
CA PHE A 367 19.21 4.90 -144.66
C PHE A 367 19.03 5.53 -146.07
N LEU A 368 18.82 6.84 -146.18
CA LEU A 368 18.46 7.51 -147.44
C LEU A 368 19.47 8.57 -147.90
N VAL A 369 20.67 8.14 -148.33
CA VAL A 369 21.60 9.01 -149.06
C VAL A 369 21.03 9.31 -150.46
N ASP A 370 20.81 10.59 -150.80
CA ASP A 370 20.22 10.98 -152.09
C ASP A 370 21.03 10.42 -153.27
N ARG A 371 20.36 9.58 -154.07
CA ARG A 371 20.88 8.97 -155.31
C ARG A 371 21.51 10.00 -156.25
N ARG A 372 21.06 11.26 -156.28
CA ARG A 372 21.67 12.33 -157.08
C ARG A 372 23.07 12.70 -156.60
N ILE A 373 23.30 12.70 -155.28
CA ILE A 373 24.62 12.97 -154.69
C ILE A 373 25.57 11.82 -155.03
N VAL A 374 25.12 10.57 -154.87
CA VAL A 374 25.90 9.36 -155.21
C VAL A 374 26.27 9.33 -156.70
N ILE A 375 25.32 9.60 -157.60
CA ILE A 375 25.59 9.69 -159.05
C ILE A 375 26.57 10.81 -159.35
N LYS A 376 26.42 11.99 -158.72
CA LYS A 376 27.31 13.14 -158.97
C LYS A 376 28.74 12.87 -158.49
N LEU A 377 28.92 12.16 -157.37
CA LEU A 377 30.23 11.71 -156.89
C LEU A 377 30.89 10.75 -157.91
N LEU A 378 30.17 9.72 -158.36
CA LEU A 378 30.63 8.77 -159.38
C LEU A 378 31.01 9.47 -160.71
N VAL A 379 30.18 10.38 -161.21
CA VAL A 379 30.47 11.16 -162.42
C VAL A 379 31.71 12.04 -162.21
N THR A 380 31.85 12.68 -161.04
CA THR A 380 33.02 13.52 -160.72
C THR A 380 34.31 12.70 -160.64
N TYR A 381 34.25 11.46 -160.11
CA TYR A 381 35.38 10.54 -160.04
C TYR A 381 35.89 10.13 -161.43
N PHE A 382 35.00 9.77 -162.35
CA PHE A 382 35.37 9.48 -163.75
C PHE A 382 35.83 10.72 -164.52
N GLN A 383 35.20 11.88 -164.33
CA GLN A 383 35.58 13.13 -165.02
C GLN A 383 36.92 13.71 -164.56
N ARG A 384 37.39 13.39 -163.35
CA ARG A 384 38.67 13.88 -162.79
C ARG A 384 39.73 12.78 -162.68
N ASN A 385 39.91 12.01 -163.75
CA ASN A 385 40.98 11.01 -163.89
C ASN A 385 41.20 10.14 -162.63
N TYR A 386 40.13 9.59 -162.06
CA TYR A 386 40.17 8.69 -160.90
C TYR A 386 40.76 9.32 -159.62
N SER A 387 40.49 10.61 -159.36
CA SER A 387 40.97 11.31 -158.15
C SER A 387 40.59 10.60 -156.84
N LYS A 388 41.61 10.30 -156.01
CA LYS A 388 41.47 9.61 -154.72
C LYS A 388 40.64 10.38 -153.68
N GLU A 389 40.61 11.71 -153.73
CA GLU A 389 39.85 12.55 -152.79
C GLU A 389 38.34 12.32 -152.93
N VAL A 390 37.86 12.13 -154.17
CA VAL A 390 36.44 11.84 -154.44
C VAL A 390 36.07 10.44 -153.96
N LEU A 391 37.01 9.48 -154.06
CA LEU A 391 36.83 8.11 -153.57
C LEU A 391 36.78 8.06 -152.03
N ASP A 392 37.65 8.80 -151.34
CA ASP A 392 37.63 8.95 -149.88
C ASP A 392 36.34 9.62 -149.38
N LEU A 393 35.86 10.67 -150.08
CA LEU A 393 34.57 11.30 -149.77
C LEU A 393 33.40 10.34 -150.00
N MET A 394 33.42 9.52 -151.06
CA MET A 394 32.43 8.47 -151.28
C MET A 394 32.45 7.43 -150.15
N VAL A 395 33.62 6.91 -149.77
CA VAL A 395 33.79 5.97 -148.66
C VAL A 395 33.14 6.49 -147.37
N ARG A 396 33.36 7.77 -147.05
CA ARG A 396 32.87 8.41 -145.83
C ARG A 396 31.37 8.74 -145.88
N MET A 397 30.82 9.05 -147.06
CA MET A 397 29.40 9.45 -147.23
C MET A 397 28.46 8.28 -147.55
N LEU A 398 28.96 7.19 -148.13
CA LEU A 398 28.21 5.95 -148.38
C LEU A 398 28.42 4.87 -147.30
N GLY A 399 29.21 5.16 -146.25
CA GLY A 399 29.38 4.25 -145.11
C GLY A 399 30.04 2.91 -145.47
N PHE A 400 31.04 2.92 -146.38
CA PHE A 400 31.71 1.69 -146.81
C PHE A 400 32.33 0.96 -145.61
N SER A 401 32.20 -0.37 -145.57
CA SER A 401 32.86 -1.20 -144.55
C SER A 401 34.38 -1.18 -144.73
N ASP A 402 35.13 -1.52 -143.68
CA ASP A 402 36.59 -1.57 -143.73
C ASP A 402 37.09 -2.65 -144.71
N GLU A 403 36.35 -3.76 -144.92
CA GLU A 403 36.69 -4.74 -145.96
C GLU A 403 36.59 -4.14 -147.38
N ASP A 404 35.65 -3.22 -147.61
CA ASP A 404 35.43 -2.61 -148.93
C ASP A 404 36.39 -1.45 -149.19
N LYS A 405 36.74 -0.68 -148.16
CA LYS A 405 37.88 0.27 -148.19
C LYS A 405 39.18 -0.43 -148.57
N GLN A 406 39.39 -1.65 -148.07
CA GLN A 406 40.56 -2.46 -148.35
C GLN A 406 40.54 -3.02 -149.79
N ARG A 407 39.36 -3.35 -150.35
CA ARG A 407 39.20 -3.73 -151.77
C ARG A 407 39.44 -2.58 -152.76
N ILE A 408 39.25 -1.32 -152.36
CA ILE A 408 39.47 -0.13 -153.21
C ILE A 408 40.77 0.65 -152.90
N GLY A 409 41.63 0.10 -152.03
CA GLY A 409 43.01 0.57 -151.86
C GLY A 409 43.21 1.85 -151.03
N VAL A 410 42.28 2.20 -150.13
CA VAL A 410 42.33 3.41 -149.29
C VAL A 410 42.59 3.01 -147.82
N ALA A 411 43.78 2.45 -147.54
CA ALA A 411 44.06 1.73 -146.29
C ALA A 411 44.87 2.50 -145.23
N GLN A 412 44.65 2.11 -143.96
CA GLN A 412 45.46 2.35 -142.74
C GLN A 412 45.36 3.72 -142.01
N GLN A 413 45.68 3.67 -140.70
CA GLN A 413 45.68 4.72 -139.65
C GLN A 413 44.30 5.12 -139.08
N GLY A 414 44.11 5.41 -137.77
CA GLY A 414 44.96 5.09 -136.62
C GLY A 414 44.93 6.03 -135.39
N GLY A 415 44.05 5.80 -134.40
CA GLY A 415 44.37 5.99 -132.96
C GLY A 415 43.79 7.16 -132.12
N LYS A 416 43.63 6.87 -130.81
CA LYS A 416 43.69 7.74 -129.59
C LYS A 416 42.78 8.99 -129.43
N GLY A 417 41.98 9.02 -128.35
CA GLY A 417 41.37 10.23 -127.75
C GLY A 417 40.92 9.97 -126.29
N VAL A 418 41.26 10.85 -125.32
CA VAL A 418 41.32 10.49 -123.88
C VAL A 418 41.09 11.68 -122.89
N VAL A 419 40.34 11.42 -121.79
CA VAL A 419 40.14 12.15 -120.47
C VAL A 419 39.47 13.54 -120.32
N ARG A 420 38.85 13.67 -119.12
CA ARG A 420 38.85 14.81 -118.14
C ARG A 420 37.64 15.78 -118.17
N GLY A 421 36.98 16.09 -117.04
CA GLY A 421 37.03 15.54 -115.66
C GLY A 421 36.52 16.54 -114.58
N VAL A 422 36.34 16.07 -113.32
CA VAL A 422 36.13 16.82 -112.03
C VAL A 422 34.98 17.86 -111.97
N LEU A 423 34.30 18.16 -110.84
CA LEU A 423 34.69 18.31 -109.43
C LEU A 423 33.43 18.28 -108.50
N GLY A 424 33.54 18.02 -107.18
CA GLY A 424 32.51 18.39 -106.18
C GLY A 424 32.07 17.29 -105.18
N LEU A 425 32.32 17.52 -103.88
CA LEU A 425 31.93 16.71 -102.69
C LEU A 425 31.11 17.61 -101.71
N PRO A 426 30.63 17.17 -100.52
CA PRO A 426 30.46 15.83 -99.90
C PRO A 426 28.96 15.56 -99.53
N GLY A 427 28.51 14.56 -98.75
CA GLY A 427 29.13 13.45 -98.00
C GLY A 427 28.06 12.54 -97.34
N ARG A 428 28.47 11.45 -96.65
CA ARG A 428 27.60 10.43 -96.01
C ARG A 428 28.36 9.70 -94.87
N LEU A 429 27.65 8.86 -94.09
CA LEU A 429 28.13 7.92 -93.06
C LEU A 429 28.34 8.58 -91.67
N VAL A 430 27.91 8.06 -90.50
CA VAL A 430 27.77 6.71 -89.87
C VAL A 430 28.92 6.38 -88.91
N GLY A 431 28.58 6.31 -87.61
CA GLY A 431 29.05 5.32 -86.61
C GLY A 431 30.52 5.22 -86.19
N GLY A 432 30.81 5.64 -84.95
CA GLY A 432 31.37 4.73 -83.92
C GLY A 432 32.89 4.66 -83.63
N ILE A 433 33.21 4.80 -82.32
CA ILE A 433 34.24 4.06 -81.54
C ILE A 433 35.74 4.48 -81.68
N LEU A 434 36.42 4.56 -80.52
CA LEU A 434 37.87 4.75 -80.26
C LEU A 434 38.51 6.10 -80.75
N GLY A 435 39.53 6.67 -80.09
CA GLY A 435 40.12 6.42 -78.76
C GLY A 435 41.66 6.55 -78.72
N GLY A 436 42.23 7.54 -77.99
CA GLY A 436 43.67 7.56 -77.66
C GLY A 436 44.39 8.93 -77.59
N SER A 437 44.60 9.42 -76.36
CA SER A 437 45.67 10.32 -75.81
C SER A 437 46.68 11.08 -76.72
N ALA A 438 46.93 12.37 -76.43
CA ALA A 438 48.15 12.82 -75.70
C ALA A 438 48.30 14.36 -75.48
N ALA A 439 48.57 14.75 -74.21
CA ALA A 439 49.31 15.93 -73.69
C ALA A 439 49.15 17.37 -74.30
N GLY A 440 48.86 18.39 -73.44
CA GLY A 440 48.82 19.80 -73.91
C GLY A 440 48.58 20.99 -72.96
N VAL A 441 48.57 20.85 -71.61
CA VAL A 441 48.78 21.89 -70.54
C VAL A 441 48.37 23.38 -70.87
N GLN A 442 47.39 24.04 -70.22
CA GLN A 442 47.39 24.38 -68.78
C GLN A 442 46.02 24.88 -68.21
N MET A 443 45.67 24.36 -67.02
CA MET A 443 44.89 24.88 -65.86
C MET A 443 43.82 26.01 -65.93
N ASN A 444 42.72 25.74 -65.22
CA ASN A 444 41.87 26.63 -64.39
C ASN A 444 40.97 27.72 -65.03
N LEU A 445 39.67 27.43 -65.15
CA LEU A 445 38.66 28.02 -64.26
C LEU A 445 37.42 27.10 -64.12
N ALA A 446 36.50 27.42 -63.21
CA ALA A 446 35.58 26.47 -62.58
C ALA A 446 34.14 26.43 -63.13
N SER A 447 33.45 25.36 -62.72
CA SER A 447 32.00 25.22 -62.50
C SER A 447 31.07 24.76 -63.63
N ASP A 448 30.00 24.12 -63.18
CA ASP A 448 28.69 23.92 -63.80
C ASP A 448 28.65 23.11 -65.11
N ASN A 449 28.70 21.77 -64.97
CA ASN A 449 27.78 20.80 -65.61
C ASN A 449 28.15 19.32 -65.28
N GLN A 450 28.38 18.97 -64.01
CA GLN A 450 28.37 17.56 -63.59
C GLN A 450 26.96 17.18 -63.11
N SER A 451 26.39 16.11 -63.65
CA SER A 451 25.02 15.72 -63.33
C SER A 451 24.94 15.13 -61.92
N PHE A 452 23.79 15.32 -61.25
CA PHE A 452 23.48 14.61 -60.00
C PHE A 452 23.57 13.09 -60.17
N ALA A 453 23.29 12.57 -61.37
CA ALA A 453 23.47 11.17 -61.71
C ALA A 453 24.95 10.74 -61.73
N ASP A 454 25.86 11.58 -62.26
CA ASP A 454 27.29 11.27 -62.28
C ASP A 454 27.86 11.25 -60.86
N MET A 455 27.47 12.21 -60.01
CA MET A 455 27.86 12.21 -58.59
C MET A 455 27.32 11.00 -57.82
N TRP A 456 26.13 10.50 -58.16
CA TRP A 456 25.59 9.26 -57.60
C TRP A 456 26.32 8.01 -58.11
N VAL A 457 26.73 7.99 -59.38
CA VAL A 457 27.51 6.89 -59.96
C VAL A 457 28.92 6.86 -59.35
N ASP A 458 29.60 8.01 -59.25
CA ASP A 458 30.90 8.12 -58.55
C ASP A 458 30.79 7.74 -57.07
N PHE A 459 29.72 8.16 -56.38
CA PHE A 459 29.48 7.77 -54.99
C PHE A 459 29.31 6.25 -54.84
N LEU A 460 28.46 5.62 -55.66
CA LEU A 460 28.22 4.18 -55.62
C LEU A 460 29.48 3.38 -56.00
N LEU A 461 30.20 3.79 -57.05
CA LEU A 461 31.46 3.16 -57.45
C LEU A 461 32.49 3.26 -56.33
N LYS A 462 32.67 4.44 -55.74
CA LYS A 462 33.60 4.67 -54.64
C LYS A 462 33.21 3.93 -53.36
N GLU A 463 31.92 3.85 -53.02
CA GLU A 463 31.44 3.07 -51.89
C GLU A 463 31.71 1.57 -52.13
N THR A 464 31.50 1.05 -53.35
CA THR A 464 31.88 -0.34 -53.67
C THR A 464 33.39 -0.57 -53.62
N GLU A 465 34.21 0.34 -54.15
CA GLU A 465 35.67 0.21 -54.16
C GLU A 465 36.26 0.30 -52.74
N GLU A 466 35.75 1.20 -51.89
CA GLU A 466 36.14 1.26 -50.48
C GLU A 466 35.67 0.02 -49.69
N ARG A 467 34.48 -0.53 -50.01
CA ARG A 467 33.95 -1.74 -49.37
C ARG A 467 34.72 -3.00 -49.78
N GLU A 468 35.25 -3.06 -50.99
CA GLU A 468 36.12 -4.14 -51.46
C GLU A 468 37.54 -4.01 -50.88
N LYS A 469 38.13 -2.81 -50.91
CA LYS A 469 39.47 -2.55 -50.32
C LYS A 469 39.54 -2.78 -48.82
N ARG A 470 38.46 -2.52 -48.07
CA ARG A 470 38.39 -2.78 -46.61
C ARG A 470 38.27 -4.27 -46.23
N VAL A 471 38.10 -5.19 -47.19
CA VAL A 471 37.89 -6.63 -46.93
C VAL A 471 39.11 -7.49 -47.28
N SER A 472 40.09 -6.96 -48.02
CA SER A 472 41.19 -7.76 -48.62
C SER A 472 42.61 -7.35 -48.18
N GLY A 473 42.79 -6.72 -47.01
CA GLY A 473 44.10 -6.19 -46.64
C GLY A 473 44.32 -5.79 -45.18
N GLN A 474 44.19 -6.74 -44.24
CA GLN A 474 44.80 -6.58 -42.90
C GLN A 474 45.17 -7.92 -42.26
N ASP A 475 46.30 -8.46 -42.71
CA ASP A 475 47.07 -9.51 -42.02
C ASP A 475 48.46 -8.91 -41.69
N SER A 476 49.18 -9.49 -40.72
CA SER A 476 50.53 -9.12 -40.23
C SER A 476 50.74 -7.78 -39.48
N ASP A 477 51.19 -7.97 -38.22
CA ASP A 477 52.37 -7.36 -37.57
C ASP A 477 52.44 -5.96 -36.92
N ARG A 478 52.99 -6.02 -35.70
CA ARG A 478 53.64 -5.01 -34.83
C ARG A 478 55.14 -4.89 -35.23
N PRO A 479 55.91 -3.81 -34.91
CA PRO A 479 56.19 -3.42 -33.51
C PRO A 479 56.54 -1.94 -33.16
N ASP A 480 56.43 -1.68 -31.85
CA ASP A 480 57.26 -0.88 -30.91
C ASP A 480 57.75 0.59 -31.15
N GLU A 481 57.66 1.37 -30.04
CA GLU A 481 58.52 2.49 -29.57
C GLU A 481 58.63 3.82 -30.38
N ASP A 482 58.74 5.04 -29.79
CA ASP A 482 58.77 5.51 -28.38
C ASP A 482 58.36 7.02 -28.21
N SER A 483 58.20 7.47 -26.95
CA SER A 483 58.52 8.79 -26.37
C SER A 483 57.56 10.01 -26.37
N GLN A 484 57.05 10.31 -25.15
CA GLN A 484 56.88 11.62 -24.46
C GLN A 484 55.88 12.71 -24.95
N GLY A 485 55.07 13.30 -24.04
CA GLY A 485 54.13 14.39 -24.42
C GLY A 485 53.24 15.17 -23.41
N ARG A 486 53.45 15.13 -22.07
CA ARG A 486 52.95 16.08 -21.03
C ARG A 486 51.54 16.78 -21.17
N SER A 487 50.59 16.40 -20.30
CA SER A 487 49.25 17.00 -20.01
C SER A 487 49.26 18.49 -19.54
N PRO A 488 48.12 19.22 -19.37
CA PRO A 488 46.67 18.86 -19.36
C PRO A 488 45.80 19.71 -20.37
N ASN A 489 44.44 19.77 -20.41
CA ASN A 489 43.42 19.75 -19.34
C ASN A 489 41.93 19.63 -19.83
N THR A 490 41.01 19.41 -18.88
CA THR A 490 39.54 19.71 -18.87
C THR A 490 38.50 19.01 -19.79
N THR A 491 37.41 18.54 -19.13
CA THR A 491 36.02 18.28 -19.61
C THR A 491 35.71 17.11 -20.55
N GLY A 492 34.72 16.27 -20.19
CA GLY A 492 34.06 15.33 -21.12
C GLY A 492 33.52 14.05 -20.50
N VAL A 493 32.19 13.90 -20.45
CA VAL A 493 31.40 12.73 -20.04
C VAL A 493 31.83 11.41 -20.73
N GLY A 494 31.91 10.29 -20.00
CA GLY A 494 32.07 8.97 -20.63
C GLY A 494 32.28 7.76 -19.68
N SER A 495 31.21 6.98 -19.46
CA SER A 495 31.22 5.57 -19.01
C SER A 495 30.74 4.69 -20.20
N PRO A 496 30.85 3.34 -20.23
CA PRO A 496 31.09 2.41 -19.12
C PRO A 496 32.04 1.22 -19.44
N VAL A 497 31.96 0.18 -18.59
CA VAL A 497 32.63 -1.13 -18.67
C VAL A 497 31.97 -2.09 -19.69
N PRO A 498 32.74 -2.91 -20.42
CA PRO A 498 32.31 -4.20 -20.99
C PRO A 498 32.83 -5.39 -20.15
N ASN A 499 32.26 -6.60 -20.14
CA ASN A 499 31.01 -7.15 -20.70
C ASN A 499 30.75 -8.52 -20.02
N HIS A 500 29.51 -9.03 -20.07
CA HIS A 500 29.13 -10.46 -20.23
C HIS A 500 27.67 -10.70 -19.78
N GLY A 501 26.86 -11.36 -20.61
CA GLY A 501 25.47 -11.74 -20.29
C GLY A 501 24.58 -11.79 -21.54
N THR A 502 24.26 -12.99 -22.03
CA THR A 502 23.68 -13.19 -23.37
C THR A 502 22.16 -13.36 -23.36
N SER A 503 21.48 -12.52 -24.15
CA SER A 503 20.14 -12.67 -24.78
C SER A 503 18.90 -13.02 -23.94
N THR A 504 17.84 -12.23 -24.19
CA THR A 504 16.43 -12.55 -23.94
C THR A 504 15.63 -12.53 -25.29
N PRO A 505 14.29 -12.48 -25.36
CA PRO A 505 13.51 -13.67 -25.67
C PRO A 505 12.64 -13.57 -26.94
N ALA A 506 11.89 -14.64 -27.25
CA ALA A 506 10.87 -14.67 -28.30
C ALA A 506 9.43 -14.62 -27.74
N LEU A 507 8.47 -14.23 -28.59
CA LEU A 507 7.08 -13.94 -28.23
C LEU A 507 6.23 -15.19 -27.95
N SER A 508 5.23 -15.04 -27.06
CA SER A 508 3.88 -15.64 -27.22
C SER A 508 2.85 -14.90 -26.37
N GLY A 509 1.60 -14.85 -26.84
CA GLY A 509 0.49 -14.10 -26.22
C GLY A 509 -0.36 -14.91 -25.22
N PRO A 510 -1.37 -14.26 -24.60
CA PRO A 510 -2.16 -14.84 -23.50
C PRO A 510 -3.35 -15.70 -23.95
N SER A 511 -3.86 -16.51 -23.02
CA SER A 511 -5.19 -17.14 -23.09
C SER A 511 -5.89 -17.07 -21.73
N LEU A 512 -7.22 -17.19 -21.72
CA LEU A 512 -8.09 -16.86 -20.58
C LEU A 512 -8.51 -18.10 -19.75
N PHE A 513 -8.95 -17.80 -18.51
CA PHE A 513 -9.64 -18.59 -17.47
C PHE A 513 -10.75 -19.55 -17.98
N PRO A 514 -11.30 -20.54 -17.18
CA PRO A 514 -11.56 -20.39 -15.73
C PRO A 514 -11.68 -21.61 -14.76
N ALA A 515 -11.61 -21.29 -13.46
CA ALA A 515 -12.37 -21.88 -12.33
C ALA A 515 -12.06 -23.35 -11.87
N PRO A 516 -12.70 -23.89 -10.80
CA PRO A 516 -12.48 -23.46 -9.40
C PRO A 516 -12.38 -24.62 -8.35
N ASN A 517 -12.27 -24.24 -7.06
CA ASN A 517 -13.00 -24.78 -5.88
C ASN A 517 -12.17 -25.33 -4.69
N TYR A 518 -12.81 -25.27 -3.51
CA TYR A 518 -12.43 -25.77 -2.17
C TYR A 518 -11.32 -25.03 -1.40
N GLY A 519 -11.49 -24.94 -0.07
CA GLY A 519 -10.58 -24.26 0.88
C GLY A 519 -10.78 -24.76 2.32
N SER A 520 -10.05 -24.20 3.29
CA SER A 520 -10.17 -24.48 4.74
C SER A 520 -9.46 -23.42 5.61
N LEU A 521 -9.81 -23.36 6.91
CA LEU A 521 -9.26 -22.47 7.94
C LEU A 521 -9.27 -23.16 9.33
N PRO A 522 -8.53 -22.69 10.37
CA PRO A 522 -7.45 -21.69 10.38
C PRO A 522 -6.07 -22.40 10.64
N PRO A 523 -5.41 -22.52 11.84
CA PRO A 523 -5.55 -21.89 13.17
C PRO A 523 -4.28 -21.17 13.72
N ARG A 524 -4.47 -19.92 14.17
CA ARG A 524 -3.83 -19.20 15.30
C ARG A 524 -2.43 -19.65 15.82
N GLY A 525 -1.43 -18.76 15.71
CA GLY A 525 -0.18 -18.77 16.49
C GLY A 525 0.44 -17.37 16.62
N ASN A 526 1.10 -17.05 17.75
CA ASN A 526 1.64 -15.72 18.06
C ASN A 526 3.18 -15.67 17.91
N SER A 527 3.73 -14.61 17.29
CA SER A 527 4.83 -13.73 17.82
C SER A 527 5.65 -13.04 16.69
N PRO A 528 6.14 -11.79 16.87
CA PRO A 528 6.98 -11.04 15.91
C PRO A 528 8.49 -11.17 16.23
N PRO A 529 9.45 -10.75 15.36
CA PRO A 529 9.91 -9.33 15.35
C PRO A 529 10.56 -8.78 14.04
N PHE A 530 10.76 -7.45 14.00
CA PHE A 530 11.72 -6.67 13.15
C PHE A 530 11.56 -6.73 11.59
N ALA A 531 11.92 -5.70 10.79
CA ALA A 531 12.16 -4.26 11.04
C ALA A 531 12.13 -3.45 9.71
N HIS A 532 12.11 -2.12 9.82
CA HIS A 532 12.46 -1.10 8.81
C HIS A 532 11.88 -1.18 7.38
N ALA A 533 11.03 -0.21 7.05
CA ALA A 533 10.93 0.40 5.72
C ALA A 533 10.74 1.91 5.91
N ASP A 534 11.56 2.73 5.26
CA ASP A 534 11.56 4.18 5.43
C ASP A 534 10.46 4.84 4.59
N SER A 535 9.78 5.85 5.16
CA SER A 535 8.74 6.63 4.49
C SER A 535 8.99 8.11 4.71
N GLU A 536 9.71 8.74 3.80
CA GLU A 536 9.80 10.19 3.71
C GLU A 536 8.42 10.79 3.33
N PHE A 537 8.25 12.10 3.53
CA PHE A 537 6.99 12.85 3.34
C PHE A 537 5.82 12.51 4.28
N SER A 538 5.91 12.98 5.53
CA SER A 538 4.72 13.40 6.28
C SER A 538 5.04 14.58 7.21
N THR A 539 4.44 15.74 6.92
CA THR A 539 4.67 16.99 7.68
C THR A 539 3.38 17.56 8.29
N VAL A 540 2.95 17.02 9.43
CA VAL A 540 2.34 17.81 10.54
C VAL A 540 2.54 17.04 11.86
N PRO A 541 3.34 17.56 12.82
CA PRO A 541 3.33 17.07 14.20
C PRO A 541 2.36 17.89 15.06
N LEU A 542 1.30 17.25 15.57
CA LEU A 542 0.44 17.79 16.63
C LEU A 542 0.45 16.85 17.84
N THR A 543 1.21 17.19 18.88
CA THR A 543 0.86 17.09 20.31
C THR A 543 2.05 17.53 21.15
N SER A 544 1.79 18.03 22.36
CA SER A 544 2.85 18.32 23.34
C SER A 544 3.27 17.05 24.08
N LEU A 545 4.57 16.92 24.38
CA LEU A 545 5.06 16.05 25.43
C LEU A 545 5.85 16.92 26.43
N ASP A 546 5.23 17.23 27.56
CA ASP A 546 5.91 17.89 28.67
C ASP A 546 6.50 16.84 29.64
N ASN A 547 7.54 17.25 30.38
CA ASN A 547 8.42 16.38 31.14
C ASN A 547 7.92 16.17 32.59
N PRO A 548 8.21 15.01 33.18
CA PRO A 548 8.68 15.01 34.58
C PRO A 548 10.12 14.52 34.68
N SER A 549 10.91 15.28 35.43
CA SER A 549 12.35 15.07 35.66
C SER A 549 12.72 13.74 36.32
N ARG A 550 13.91 13.23 35.97
CA ARG A 550 14.67 12.27 36.78
C ARG A 550 14.88 12.80 38.21
N ILE A 551 14.85 11.93 39.21
CA ILE A 551 15.70 12.02 40.42
C ILE A 551 15.79 10.66 41.14
N SER A 552 16.91 10.42 41.83
CA SER A 552 17.17 9.33 42.80
C SER A 552 16.90 7.86 42.41
N ARG A 553 17.98 7.17 41.99
CA ARG A 553 18.17 5.71 42.21
C ARG A 553 19.47 5.49 42.99
N LEU A 554 19.37 5.29 44.31
CA LEU A 554 20.47 4.81 45.17
C LEU A 554 19.94 3.88 46.27
N LEU A 555 20.84 3.02 46.73
CA LEU A 555 20.75 1.83 47.60
C LEU A 555 19.93 2.00 48.92
N THR A 556 19.58 0.96 49.70
CA THR A 556 20.29 -0.32 49.96
C THR A 556 19.36 -1.44 50.45
N LYS A 557 19.89 -2.67 50.55
CA LYS A 557 19.37 -3.81 51.32
C LYS A 557 18.68 -3.39 52.63
N HIS A 558 17.52 -3.97 52.93
CA HIS A 558 17.51 -5.15 53.81
C HIS A 558 16.36 -6.11 53.50
#